data_AF-A0AAW7I644-F1
#
_entry.id   AF-A0AAW7I644-F1
#
_cell.length_a   1.000
_cell.length_b   1.000
_cell.length_c   1.000
_cell.angle_alpha   90.00
_cell.angle_beta   90.00
_cell.angle_gamma   90.00
#
_symmetry.space_group_name_H-M   'P 1'
#
loop_
_entity.id
_entity.type
_entity.pdbx_description
1 polymer ?
#
loop_
_entity_poly.entity_id
_entity_poly.type
_entity_poly.pdbx_seq_one_letter_code
_entity_poly.pdbx_strand_id
1 'polypeptide(L)'
;MYTGNVQSFTVPYTGTYKLETWGAQGGNDNLNVSFTYHKGGLGGYAEGEVSLTKGETIYAVVGGQGANAPSVTNGGYNDGGGNDRSGSGGGVDYGGKFDMDGGYAGGPSYGNNKTATQTNGYSFGRGESVPFIDSGAGDGGWYGGYHGESKNLYSYGGGGSSYIGGVSGSKTIDGNQSMPSPSGETKTGNTGNGYARITFIKLDDTTSPVTTDNAPKDWVNKDVTVDLTATDNDGGSGVTSTYYQLDNGPTKSGNEIKISDEGVHTLTYWSVDNAGNEETQHTTTVKIDKTVPITTDNAPKDWVNKDVTVDLTATDNDGGSGIASTYYQLDNGSTQSGNEIKISTEGVHTLTYWSVDNAGNTEQFNTKTIKLDKTAPVLNISLDKTTIWPPNHKMVPITATINASDDTSGINLVVLTSITSNETLQSDDIQNANYNKPISGSTDSFELRADRLGRGNGRIYTVTYTAMDNTGNVTTHTATVTVPHNQSK
;
A
#
# COMPACT_ATOMS: atom_id res chain seq x y z
N MET A 1 0.57 -50.06 -14.10
CA MET A 1 1.04 -51.28 -14.82
C MET A 1 0.94 -52.46 -13.86
N TYR A 2 0.74 -53.70 -14.30
CA TYR A 2 0.74 -54.85 -13.38
C TYR A 2 2.08 -54.99 -12.64
N THR A 3 2.02 -55.07 -11.30
CA THR A 3 3.20 -55.26 -10.42
C THR A 3 3.07 -56.49 -9.53
N GLY A 4 1.95 -57.21 -9.59
CA GLY A 4 1.62 -58.28 -8.64
C GLY A 4 1.39 -57.81 -7.20
N ASN A 5 1.17 -56.51 -6.99
CA ASN A 5 0.88 -55.88 -5.70
C ASN A 5 -0.09 -54.69 -5.88
N VAL A 6 -0.72 -54.26 -4.79
CA VAL A 6 -1.49 -53.01 -4.75
C VAL A 6 -0.56 -51.81 -5.04
N GLN A 7 -0.99 -50.92 -5.92
CA GLN A 7 -0.33 -49.63 -6.18
C GLN A 7 -1.13 -48.50 -5.54
N SER A 8 -0.45 -47.46 -5.06
CA SER A 8 -1.08 -46.25 -4.52
C SER A 8 -0.75 -45.02 -5.36
N PHE A 9 -1.71 -44.14 -5.54
CA PHE A 9 -1.57 -42.82 -6.16
C PHE A 9 -2.07 -41.76 -5.19
N THR A 10 -1.19 -40.87 -4.73
CA THR A 10 -1.59 -39.72 -3.93
C THR A 10 -1.93 -38.55 -4.84
N VAL A 11 -3.14 -38.01 -4.68
CA VAL A 11 -3.74 -36.97 -5.50
C VAL A 11 -2.96 -35.67 -5.36
N PRO A 12 -2.34 -35.15 -6.43
CA PRO A 12 -1.50 -33.96 -6.35
C PRO A 12 -2.32 -32.66 -6.28
N TYR A 13 -3.52 -32.64 -6.84
CA TYR A 13 -4.41 -31.47 -6.92
C TYR A 13 -5.88 -31.86 -6.71
N THR A 14 -6.64 -31.01 -6.04
CA THR A 14 -8.09 -31.17 -5.95
C THR A 14 -8.71 -30.98 -7.33
N GLY A 15 -9.47 -31.97 -7.81
CA GLY A 15 -10.02 -31.90 -9.16
C GLY A 15 -10.68 -33.18 -9.63
N THR A 16 -11.13 -33.15 -10.89
CA THR A 16 -11.74 -34.29 -11.55
C THR A 16 -10.66 -35.17 -12.19
N TYR A 17 -10.73 -36.48 -11.96
CA TYR A 17 -9.84 -37.48 -12.52
C TYR A 17 -10.63 -38.55 -13.27
N LYS A 18 -10.10 -38.98 -14.42
CA LYS A 18 -10.58 -40.15 -15.15
C LYS A 18 -9.86 -41.40 -14.65
N LEU A 19 -10.61 -42.39 -14.23
CA LEU A 19 -10.11 -43.71 -13.91
C LEU A 19 -10.43 -44.65 -15.07
N GLU A 20 -9.43 -45.35 -15.58
CA GLU A 20 -9.58 -46.35 -16.64
C GLU A 20 -8.94 -47.66 -16.20
N THR A 21 -9.61 -48.76 -16.48
CA THR A 21 -9.17 -50.13 -16.13
C THR A 21 -9.38 -51.07 -17.29
N TRP A 22 -8.44 -52.01 -17.44
CA TRP A 22 -8.47 -53.08 -18.42
C TRP A 22 -8.26 -54.40 -17.69
N GLY A 23 -9.22 -55.31 -17.75
CA GLY A 23 -9.18 -56.61 -17.08
C GLY A 23 -8.06 -57.49 -17.63
N ALA A 24 -7.59 -58.48 -16.87
CA ALA A 24 -6.62 -59.44 -17.40
C ALA A 24 -7.30 -60.49 -18.30
N GLN A 25 -6.54 -61.08 -19.21
CA GLN A 25 -7.04 -62.24 -19.97
C GLN A 25 -7.10 -63.50 -19.09
N GLY A 26 -8.05 -64.37 -19.39
CA GLY A 26 -8.15 -65.72 -18.82
C GLY A 26 -7.07 -66.67 -19.35
N GLY A 27 -6.93 -67.81 -18.69
CA GLY A 27 -6.03 -68.88 -19.11
C GLY A 27 -6.52 -69.61 -20.36
N ASN A 28 -5.60 -70.06 -21.20
CA ASN A 28 -5.94 -70.95 -22.33
C ASN A 28 -6.00 -72.41 -21.87
N ASP A 29 -6.79 -73.22 -22.55
CA ASP A 29 -6.81 -74.66 -22.33
C ASP A 29 -6.20 -75.45 -23.50
N ASN A 30 -5.45 -76.49 -23.15
CA ASN A 30 -4.85 -77.45 -24.06
C ASN A 30 -5.22 -78.88 -23.63
N LEU A 31 -6.52 -79.19 -23.62
CA LEU A 31 -7.01 -80.54 -23.35
C LEU A 31 -6.55 -81.51 -24.46
N ASN A 32 -5.66 -82.42 -24.08
CA ASN A 32 -5.09 -83.48 -24.93
C ASN A 32 -6.10 -84.55 -25.40
N VAL A 33 -7.40 -84.35 -25.16
CA VAL A 33 -8.45 -85.35 -25.42
C VAL A 33 -9.36 -85.02 -26.61
N SER A 34 -9.25 -83.82 -27.21
CA SER A 34 -10.14 -83.41 -28.31
C SER A 34 -9.50 -82.64 -29.48
N PHE A 35 -8.18 -82.41 -29.50
CA PHE A 35 -7.48 -81.61 -30.53
C PHE A 35 -8.01 -80.16 -30.74
N THR A 36 -8.84 -79.64 -29.84
CA THR A 36 -9.39 -78.29 -29.93
C THR A 36 -8.69 -77.37 -28.94
N TYR A 37 -7.97 -76.37 -29.45
CA TYR A 37 -7.34 -75.32 -28.65
C TYR A 37 -8.39 -74.28 -28.24
N HIS A 38 -8.62 -74.11 -26.93
CA HIS A 38 -9.57 -73.12 -26.42
C HIS A 38 -8.83 -71.91 -25.85
N LYS A 39 -9.13 -70.73 -26.40
CA LYS A 39 -8.57 -69.46 -25.92
C LYS A 39 -9.31 -68.99 -24.68
N GLY A 40 -8.56 -68.50 -23.69
CA GLY A 40 -9.12 -67.82 -22.53
C GLY A 40 -9.89 -66.56 -22.92
N GLY A 41 -10.85 -66.18 -22.09
CA GLY A 41 -11.62 -64.95 -22.29
C GLY A 41 -10.73 -63.72 -22.22
N LEU A 42 -11.02 -62.71 -23.05
CA LEU A 42 -10.27 -61.45 -23.03
C LEU A 42 -10.78 -60.55 -21.90
N GLY A 43 -9.90 -59.75 -21.33
CA GLY A 43 -10.27 -58.80 -20.28
C GLY A 43 -11.11 -57.64 -20.82
N GLY A 44 -12.09 -57.19 -20.05
CA GLY A 44 -12.96 -56.05 -20.38
C GLY A 44 -12.29 -54.68 -20.16
N TYR A 45 -13.06 -53.61 -20.38
CA TYR A 45 -12.67 -52.23 -20.11
C TYR A 45 -13.73 -51.51 -19.29
N ALA A 46 -13.31 -50.71 -18.31
CA ALA A 46 -14.18 -49.80 -17.59
C ALA A 46 -13.51 -48.43 -17.41
N GLU A 47 -14.29 -47.37 -17.59
CA GLU A 47 -13.90 -46.00 -17.27
C GLU A 47 -14.96 -45.29 -16.45
N GLY A 48 -14.54 -44.26 -15.71
CA GLY A 48 -15.41 -43.33 -15.00
C GLY A 48 -14.64 -42.11 -14.53
N GLU A 49 -15.35 -41.05 -14.15
CA GLU A 49 -14.77 -39.82 -13.60
C GLU A 49 -15.08 -39.70 -12.11
N VAL A 50 -14.12 -39.19 -11.35
CA VAL A 50 -14.24 -38.97 -9.90
C VAL A 50 -13.61 -37.64 -9.51
N SER A 51 -14.27 -36.87 -8.65
CA SER A 51 -13.67 -35.70 -8.01
C SER A 51 -12.89 -36.15 -6.77
N LEU A 52 -11.63 -35.75 -6.69
CA LEU A 52 -10.72 -36.12 -5.62
C LEU A 52 -10.10 -34.87 -5.00
N THR A 53 -9.83 -34.94 -3.70
CA THR A 53 -9.16 -33.87 -2.95
C THR A 53 -7.65 -34.09 -2.94
N LYS A 54 -6.86 -33.02 -3.02
CA LYS A 54 -5.40 -33.08 -2.84
C LYS A 54 -5.03 -33.85 -1.56
N GLY A 55 -4.08 -34.77 -1.69
CA GLY A 55 -3.60 -35.62 -0.60
C GLY A 55 -4.42 -36.91 -0.38
N GLU A 56 -5.60 -37.05 -1.01
CA GLU A 56 -6.29 -38.33 -1.05
C GLU A 56 -5.43 -39.39 -1.73
N THR A 57 -5.56 -40.65 -1.34
CA THR A 57 -4.81 -41.75 -1.95
C THR A 57 -5.78 -42.73 -2.60
N ILE A 58 -5.59 -42.96 -3.90
CA ILE A 58 -6.27 -44.02 -4.65
C ILE A 58 -5.40 -45.28 -4.61
N TYR A 59 -6.01 -46.42 -4.31
CA TYR A 59 -5.37 -47.71 -4.45
C TYR A 59 -5.85 -48.40 -5.73
N ALA A 60 -4.92 -48.91 -6.52
CA ALA A 60 -5.13 -49.65 -7.75
C ALA A 60 -4.68 -51.10 -7.58
N VAL A 61 -5.60 -52.04 -7.76
CA VAL A 61 -5.34 -53.47 -7.77
C VAL A 61 -5.45 -53.95 -9.21
N VAL A 62 -4.36 -54.44 -9.77
CA VAL A 62 -4.31 -54.86 -11.18
C VAL A 62 -4.19 -56.38 -11.25
N GLY A 63 -5.15 -57.05 -11.88
CA GLY A 63 -5.17 -58.50 -12.05
C GLY A 63 -4.07 -59.03 -12.96
N GLY A 64 -3.56 -60.20 -12.63
CA GLY A 64 -2.63 -60.96 -13.46
C GLY A 64 -3.36 -61.80 -14.51
N GLN A 65 -2.67 -62.10 -15.62
CA GLN A 65 -3.15 -63.06 -16.61
C GLN A 65 -3.41 -64.44 -15.97
N GLY A 66 -4.49 -65.11 -16.40
CA GLY A 66 -4.83 -66.47 -16.01
C GLY A 66 -3.83 -67.53 -16.49
N ALA A 67 -3.65 -68.60 -15.71
CA ALA A 67 -2.73 -69.70 -16.03
C ALA A 67 -3.32 -70.65 -17.08
N ASN A 68 -2.49 -71.16 -17.99
CA ASN A 68 -2.94 -72.14 -19.00
C ASN A 68 -3.10 -73.54 -18.40
N ALA A 69 -4.13 -74.29 -18.80
CA ALA A 69 -4.31 -75.70 -18.42
C ALA A 69 -3.45 -76.66 -19.27
N PRO A 70 -3.08 -77.86 -18.75
CA PRO A 70 -3.28 -78.33 -17.38
C PRO A 70 -2.13 -77.89 -16.48
N SER A 71 -2.34 -76.89 -15.63
CA SER A 71 -1.37 -76.51 -14.60
C SER A 71 -2.06 -76.52 -13.24
N VAL A 72 -1.38 -77.10 -12.24
CA VAL A 72 -1.81 -77.14 -10.82
C VAL A 72 -1.34 -75.93 -10.01
N THR A 73 -0.74 -74.93 -10.66
CA THR A 73 -0.23 -73.72 -9.99
C THR A 73 -1.35 -72.70 -9.78
N ASN A 74 -1.43 -72.11 -8.58
CA ASN A 74 -2.20 -70.89 -8.31
C ASN A 74 -1.99 -69.91 -9.47
N GLY A 75 -3.06 -69.44 -10.11
CA GLY A 75 -2.92 -68.47 -11.18
C GLY A 75 -2.53 -67.07 -10.66
N GLY A 76 -2.69 -66.05 -11.50
CA GLY A 76 -2.22 -64.68 -11.26
C GLY A 76 -2.77 -63.98 -10.01
N TYR A 77 -2.08 -62.93 -9.55
CA TYR A 77 -2.51 -62.06 -8.44
C TYR A 77 -3.91 -61.47 -8.69
N ASN A 78 -4.73 -61.37 -7.63
CA ASN A 78 -6.14 -60.94 -7.63
C ASN A 78 -7.09 -61.87 -8.43
N ASP A 79 -7.15 -63.13 -8.02
CA ASP A 79 -7.97 -64.19 -8.62
C ASP A 79 -7.70 -64.44 -10.12
N GLY A 80 -6.43 -64.48 -10.55
CA GLY A 80 -6.12 -65.24 -11.77
C GLY A 80 -6.26 -66.72 -11.42
N GLY A 81 -7.32 -67.41 -11.83
CA GLY A 81 -7.65 -68.71 -11.26
C GLY A 81 -6.69 -69.87 -11.54
N GLY A 82 -6.85 -70.87 -10.67
CA GLY A 82 -6.49 -72.29 -10.75
C GLY A 82 -7.20 -72.98 -9.57
N ASN A 83 -7.76 -74.19 -9.58
CA ASN A 83 -7.74 -75.43 -10.37
C ASN A 83 -9.21 -75.97 -10.39
N ASP A 84 -9.69 -77.00 -11.10
CA ASP A 84 -9.13 -78.05 -11.95
C ASP A 84 -9.82 -77.96 -13.33
N ARG A 85 -9.08 -78.28 -14.40
CA ARG A 85 -9.57 -78.33 -15.81
C ARG A 85 -10.04 -77.01 -16.44
N SER A 86 -9.84 -75.85 -15.81
CA SER A 86 -10.22 -74.56 -16.38
C SER A 86 -9.44 -73.39 -15.77
N GLY A 87 -8.96 -72.46 -16.60
CA GLY A 87 -8.22 -71.27 -16.17
C GLY A 87 -9.11 -70.02 -16.18
N SER A 88 -9.24 -69.33 -15.05
CA SER A 88 -9.85 -67.98 -14.98
C SER A 88 -8.77 -66.89 -15.02
N GLY A 89 -9.15 -65.67 -15.42
CA GLY A 89 -8.28 -64.48 -15.40
C GLY A 89 -8.68 -63.51 -14.30
N GLY A 90 -7.71 -62.80 -13.74
CA GLY A 90 -7.93 -61.88 -12.60
C GLY A 90 -8.49 -60.51 -12.98
N GLY A 91 -9.24 -59.90 -12.07
CA GLY A 91 -9.89 -58.59 -12.23
C GLY A 91 -9.01 -57.39 -11.84
N VAL A 92 -9.42 -56.18 -12.25
CA VAL A 92 -8.78 -54.89 -11.86
C VAL A 92 -9.77 -54.01 -11.09
N ASP A 93 -9.38 -53.48 -9.92
CA ASP A 93 -10.21 -52.66 -9.02
C ASP A 93 -9.51 -51.39 -8.51
N TYR A 94 -10.30 -50.32 -8.30
CA TYR A 94 -9.90 -49.09 -7.59
C TYR A 94 -10.72 -48.91 -6.30
N GLY A 95 -10.10 -48.57 -5.17
CA GLY A 95 -10.80 -48.37 -3.88
C GLY A 95 -10.37 -47.13 -3.10
N GLY A 96 -11.35 -46.42 -2.51
CA GLY A 96 -11.15 -45.33 -1.55
C GLY A 96 -11.40 -45.77 -0.10
N LYS A 97 -10.47 -45.38 0.79
CA LYS A 97 -10.51 -45.46 2.27
C LYS A 97 -11.30 -46.64 2.87
N PHE A 98 -10.87 -47.87 2.60
CA PHE A 98 -11.17 -49.05 3.43
C PHE A 98 -9.96 -49.98 3.46
N ASP A 99 -9.69 -50.55 4.64
CA ASP A 99 -8.63 -51.54 4.90
C ASP A 99 -8.58 -52.59 3.79
N MET A 100 -7.49 -52.59 3.03
CA MET A 100 -7.02 -53.76 2.29
C MET A 100 -5.85 -54.38 3.05
N ASP A 101 -6.00 -54.53 4.37
CA ASP A 101 -4.99 -55.17 5.21
C ASP A 101 -5.30 -56.65 5.36
N GLY A 102 -4.33 -57.49 4.97
CA GLY A 102 -4.25 -58.89 5.38
C GLY A 102 -5.10 -59.87 4.60
N GLY A 103 -4.42 -60.86 4.00
CA GLY A 103 -5.07 -62.02 3.40
C GLY A 103 -5.91 -62.84 4.38
N TYR A 104 -6.60 -63.81 3.77
CA TYR A 104 -7.51 -64.81 4.31
C TYR A 104 -8.98 -64.60 3.95
N ALA A 105 -9.44 -65.57 3.19
CA ALA A 105 -10.80 -65.86 2.82
C ALA A 105 -11.71 -66.08 4.04
N GLY A 106 -12.99 -65.74 3.87
CA GLY A 106 -14.11 -66.40 4.54
C GLY A 106 -14.42 -65.91 5.95
N GLY A 107 -15.42 -65.03 6.08
CA GLY A 107 -16.11 -64.81 7.34
C GLY A 107 -16.99 -63.55 7.32
N PRO A 108 -18.25 -63.60 7.82
CA PRO A 108 -19.22 -62.52 7.66
C PRO A 108 -18.98 -61.41 8.71
N SER A 109 -19.18 -60.15 8.32
CA SER A 109 -19.37 -59.07 9.30
C SER A 109 -20.49 -58.12 8.86
N TYR A 110 -21.42 -57.88 9.77
CA TYR A 110 -22.60 -57.01 9.65
C TYR A 110 -22.22 -55.56 10.02
N GLY A 111 -22.62 -54.55 9.24
CA GLY A 111 -22.54 -53.16 9.71
C GLY A 111 -22.76 -52.02 8.71
N ASN A 112 -24.04 -51.66 8.52
CA ASN A 112 -24.65 -50.33 8.36
C ASN A 112 -23.97 -49.18 7.56
N ASN A 113 -24.49 -48.99 6.34
CA ASN A 113 -25.24 -47.78 5.87
C ASN A 113 -24.51 -46.44 5.65
N LYS A 114 -24.23 -46.08 4.38
CA LYS A 114 -25.00 -45.06 3.64
C LYS A 114 -24.57 -44.96 2.15
N THR A 115 -25.50 -45.34 1.27
CA THR A 115 -25.73 -44.86 -0.11
C THR A 115 -24.59 -44.95 -1.14
N ALA A 116 -24.40 -46.15 -1.71
CA ALA A 116 -24.47 -46.42 -3.16
C ALA A 116 -24.90 -47.88 -3.35
N THR A 117 -25.98 -48.10 -4.10
CA THR A 117 -26.82 -49.30 -4.03
C THR A 117 -26.16 -50.52 -4.71
N GLN A 118 -25.59 -51.40 -3.90
CA GLN A 118 -25.52 -52.85 -4.18
C GLN A 118 -26.94 -53.42 -4.16
N THR A 119 -27.39 -54.04 -5.26
CA THR A 119 -28.53 -54.97 -5.24
C THR A 119 -28.18 -56.22 -6.04
N ASN A 120 -27.54 -57.15 -5.32
CA ASN A 120 -27.34 -58.57 -5.60
C ASN A 120 -26.24 -58.99 -6.60
N GLY A 121 -25.03 -59.12 -6.06
CA GLY A 121 -23.91 -59.92 -6.57
C GLY A 121 -22.82 -59.94 -5.51
N TYR A 122 -22.42 -61.11 -5.06
CA TYR A 122 -21.63 -61.36 -3.87
C TYR A 122 -20.23 -60.68 -3.89
N SER A 123 -19.75 -60.34 -2.69
CA SER A 123 -18.35 -60.13 -2.29
C SER A 123 -17.28 -60.03 -3.40
N PHE A 124 -16.65 -58.87 -3.54
CA PHE A 124 -15.36 -58.67 -4.23
C PHE A 124 -15.23 -59.32 -5.62
N GLY A 125 -15.94 -58.80 -6.62
CA GLY A 125 -15.65 -59.15 -8.02
C GLY A 125 -15.72 -60.65 -8.33
N ARG A 126 -16.55 -61.42 -7.61
CA ARG A 126 -16.77 -62.83 -7.94
C ARG A 126 -17.85 -62.96 -9.01
N GLY A 127 -17.46 -63.55 -10.13
CA GLY A 127 -18.34 -63.85 -11.26
C GLY A 127 -19.44 -64.85 -10.88
N GLU A 128 -20.51 -64.85 -11.68
CA GLU A 128 -21.62 -65.79 -11.53
C GLU A 128 -21.13 -67.25 -11.72
N SER A 129 -21.46 -68.14 -10.79
CA SER A 129 -21.16 -69.57 -10.92
C SER A 129 -22.17 -70.23 -11.86
N VAL A 130 -21.70 -70.82 -12.96
CA VAL A 130 -22.56 -71.65 -13.81
C VAL A 130 -22.77 -73.03 -13.16
N PRO A 131 -23.99 -73.57 -13.15
CA PRO A 131 -24.22 -74.90 -12.60
C PRO A 131 -23.83 -75.92 -13.68
N PHE A 132 -22.59 -76.45 -13.68
CA PHE A 132 -22.22 -77.83 -14.03
C PHE A 132 -20.67 -78.00 -14.07
N ILE A 133 -20.26 -79.24 -13.84
CA ILE A 133 -18.92 -79.76 -13.51
C ILE A 133 -17.78 -79.19 -14.40
N ASP A 134 -16.68 -78.75 -13.75
CA ASP A 134 -15.40 -78.30 -14.30
C ASP A 134 -15.42 -77.08 -15.26
N SER A 135 -15.98 -75.96 -14.81
CA SER A 135 -15.86 -74.67 -15.51
C SER A 135 -15.48 -73.54 -14.56
N GLY A 136 -14.26 -73.03 -14.77
CA GLY A 136 -13.67 -71.90 -14.08
C GLY A 136 -14.41 -70.64 -14.47
N ALA A 137 -15.15 -70.08 -13.53
CA ALA A 137 -15.76 -68.78 -13.64
C ALA A 137 -14.65 -67.74 -13.86
N GLY A 138 -14.75 -66.93 -14.91
CA GLY A 138 -13.96 -65.71 -15.01
C GLY A 138 -14.31 -64.82 -13.82
N ASP A 139 -13.31 -64.35 -13.09
CA ASP A 139 -13.52 -63.51 -11.93
C ASP A 139 -14.15 -62.18 -12.39
N GLY A 140 -15.46 -62.13 -12.20
CA GLY A 140 -16.33 -61.06 -12.62
C GLY A 140 -16.28 -59.91 -11.64
N GLY A 141 -15.47 -58.89 -11.94
CA GLY A 141 -15.86 -57.52 -11.65
C GLY A 141 -17.28 -57.25 -12.20
N TRP A 142 -17.95 -56.21 -11.68
CA TRP A 142 -19.39 -55.89 -11.92
C TRP A 142 -19.88 -56.01 -13.38
N TYR A 143 -18.98 -55.98 -14.37
CA TYR A 143 -19.25 -56.24 -15.78
C TYR A 143 -18.25 -57.28 -16.30
N GLY A 144 -18.75 -58.52 -16.45
CA GLY A 144 -17.96 -59.74 -16.60
C GLY A 144 -17.08 -59.80 -17.86
N GLY A 145 -15.96 -60.52 -17.75
CA GLY A 145 -15.16 -60.88 -18.91
C GLY A 145 -15.93 -61.80 -19.86
N TYR A 146 -15.51 -61.81 -21.13
CA TYR A 146 -16.14 -62.65 -22.14
C TYR A 146 -15.92 -64.14 -21.84
N HIS A 147 -16.95 -64.96 -22.08
CA HIS A 147 -16.84 -66.41 -22.10
C HIS A 147 -16.46 -66.88 -23.52
N GLY A 148 -15.46 -67.75 -23.66
CA GLY A 148 -15.06 -68.26 -24.98
C GLY A 148 -16.21 -68.95 -25.74
N GLU A 149 -16.20 -68.87 -27.08
CA GLU A 149 -17.18 -69.57 -27.93
C GLU A 149 -16.93 -71.09 -27.93
N SER A 150 -17.48 -71.81 -26.95
CA SER A 150 -17.62 -73.27 -27.05
C SER A 150 -19.02 -73.68 -26.60
N LYS A 151 -19.84 -74.17 -27.54
CA LYS A 151 -21.17 -74.74 -27.26
C LYS A 151 -21.13 -76.13 -26.59
N ASN A 152 -19.95 -76.63 -26.21
CA ASN A 152 -19.79 -77.93 -25.56
C ASN A 152 -18.91 -77.82 -24.30
N LEU A 153 -19.54 -78.11 -23.15
CA LEU A 153 -19.03 -78.58 -21.86
C LEU A 153 -17.87 -77.85 -21.14
N TYR A 154 -17.18 -76.87 -21.73
CA TYR A 154 -16.11 -76.09 -21.07
C TYR A 154 -16.23 -74.59 -21.38
N SER A 155 -16.50 -73.77 -20.35
CA SER A 155 -16.58 -72.32 -20.45
C SER A 155 -15.36 -71.68 -19.77
N TYR A 156 -14.71 -70.71 -20.44
CA TYR A 156 -13.51 -70.00 -19.98
C TYR A 156 -13.82 -68.50 -19.89
N GLY A 157 -13.66 -67.89 -18.72
CA GLY A 157 -13.93 -66.47 -18.52
C GLY A 157 -12.69 -65.59 -18.47
N GLY A 158 -12.79 -64.39 -19.05
CA GLY A 158 -11.81 -63.30 -18.85
C GLY A 158 -12.04 -62.55 -17.52
N GLY A 159 -11.05 -61.79 -17.08
CA GLY A 159 -11.16 -60.96 -15.87
C GLY A 159 -12.01 -59.71 -16.08
N GLY A 160 -12.85 -59.37 -15.10
CA GLY A 160 -13.65 -58.15 -15.08
C GLY A 160 -12.84 -56.88 -14.78
N SER A 161 -13.48 -55.72 -14.94
CA SER A 161 -12.93 -54.41 -14.59
C SER A 161 -13.97 -53.63 -13.81
N SER A 162 -13.60 -53.09 -12.64
CA SER A 162 -14.55 -52.37 -11.79
C SER A 162 -13.91 -51.23 -11.01
N TYR A 163 -14.77 -50.40 -10.41
CA TYR A 163 -14.38 -49.32 -9.50
C TYR A 163 -15.26 -49.42 -8.25
N ILE A 164 -14.68 -49.11 -7.09
CA ILE A 164 -15.36 -49.04 -5.81
C ILE A 164 -15.30 -47.59 -5.32
N GLY A 165 -16.46 -46.92 -5.26
CA GLY A 165 -16.59 -45.61 -4.62
C GLY A 165 -16.98 -44.44 -5.53
N GLY A 166 -18.23 -44.43 -6.03
CA GLY A 166 -18.90 -43.18 -6.43
C GLY A 166 -18.36 -42.47 -7.68
N VAL A 167 -17.81 -43.19 -8.66
CA VAL A 167 -17.49 -42.58 -9.97
C VAL A 167 -18.77 -42.27 -10.75
N SER A 168 -18.70 -41.26 -11.61
CA SER A 168 -19.78 -40.81 -12.51
C SER A 168 -19.38 -40.98 -13.98
N GLY A 169 -20.34 -40.86 -14.90
CA GLY A 169 -20.05 -40.94 -16.35
C GLY A 169 -19.50 -42.30 -16.78
N SER A 170 -19.83 -43.36 -16.03
CA SER A 170 -19.18 -44.66 -16.19
C SER A 170 -19.54 -45.32 -17.51
N LYS A 171 -18.53 -45.85 -18.19
CA LYS A 171 -18.70 -46.65 -19.40
C LYS A 171 -17.94 -47.96 -19.26
N THR A 172 -18.58 -49.04 -19.68
CA THR A 172 -18.00 -50.38 -19.69
C THR A 172 -18.10 -51.00 -21.08
N ILE A 173 -17.11 -51.82 -21.41
CA ILE A 173 -17.01 -52.52 -22.69
C ILE A 173 -16.54 -53.95 -22.41
N ASP A 174 -17.32 -54.92 -22.86
CA ASP A 174 -17.02 -56.34 -22.68
C ASP A 174 -15.73 -56.74 -23.43
N GLY A 175 -15.05 -57.78 -22.94
CA GLY A 175 -13.77 -58.23 -23.49
C GLY A 175 -13.82 -58.73 -24.95
N ASN A 176 -14.99 -59.00 -25.52
CA ASN A 176 -15.13 -59.37 -26.94
C ASN A 176 -15.48 -58.18 -27.85
N GLN A 177 -15.67 -56.99 -27.28
CA GLN A 177 -16.02 -55.78 -28.03
C GLN A 177 -14.76 -54.95 -28.32
N SER A 178 -14.91 -54.03 -29.28
CA SER A 178 -13.89 -53.05 -29.63
C SER A 178 -13.80 -51.97 -28.53
N MET A 179 -12.60 -51.75 -27.97
CA MET A 179 -12.37 -50.84 -26.85
C MET A 179 -11.02 -50.11 -26.96
N PRO A 180 -10.80 -49.01 -26.21
CA PRO A 180 -9.52 -48.32 -26.19
C PRO A 180 -8.39 -49.24 -25.71
N SER A 181 -7.19 -49.06 -26.24
CA SER A 181 -5.96 -49.65 -25.71
C SER A 181 -5.29 -48.70 -24.71
N PRO A 182 -4.46 -49.20 -23.78
CA PRO A 182 -3.65 -48.36 -22.92
C PRO A 182 -2.73 -47.39 -23.67
N SER A 183 -2.35 -47.72 -24.92
CA SER A 183 -1.56 -46.85 -25.80
C SER A 183 -2.39 -45.81 -26.57
N GLY A 184 -3.72 -45.83 -26.44
CA GLY A 184 -4.63 -44.86 -27.08
C GLY A 184 -5.18 -45.29 -28.44
N GLU A 185 -4.81 -46.48 -28.94
CA GLU A 185 -5.39 -47.09 -30.13
C GLU A 185 -6.68 -47.86 -29.79
N THR A 186 -7.23 -48.61 -30.75
CA THR A 186 -8.38 -49.51 -30.54
C THR A 186 -7.91 -50.95 -30.51
N LYS A 187 -8.44 -51.77 -29.60
CA LYS A 187 -8.20 -53.22 -29.49
C LYS A 187 -9.50 -53.97 -29.24
N THR A 188 -9.56 -55.25 -29.61
CA THR A 188 -10.64 -56.16 -29.20
C THR A 188 -10.18 -56.92 -27.97
N GLY A 189 -10.74 -56.59 -26.81
CA GLY A 189 -10.35 -57.24 -25.55
C GLY A 189 -8.91 -56.96 -25.10
N ASN A 190 -8.63 -57.13 -23.82
CA ASN A 190 -7.29 -57.00 -23.29
C ASN A 190 -6.64 -58.37 -23.23
N THR A 191 -5.48 -58.51 -23.86
CA THR A 191 -4.60 -59.67 -23.73
C THR A 191 -3.52 -59.42 -22.68
N GLY A 192 -3.09 -60.48 -22.00
CA GLY A 192 -2.10 -60.42 -20.93
C GLY A 192 -2.65 -59.91 -19.60
N ASN A 193 -1.78 -59.27 -18.81
CA ASN A 193 -2.14 -58.72 -17.50
C ASN A 193 -3.09 -57.52 -17.63
N GLY A 194 -3.78 -57.22 -16.54
CA GLY A 194 -4.60 -56.03 -16.44
C GLY A 194 -3.77 -54.74 -16.53
N TYR A 195 -4.47 -53.64 -16.72
CA TYR A 195 -3.89 -52.30 -16.72
C TYR A 195 -4.83 -51.30 -16.05
N ALA A 196 -4.26 -50.27 -15.44
CA ALA A 196 -5.01 -49.21 -14.80
C ALA A 196 -4.33 -47.87 -15.12
N ARG A 197 -5.13 -46.85 -15.47
CA ARG A 197 -4.69 -45.49 -15.76
C ARG A 197 -5.52 -44.51 -14.95
N ILE A 198 -4.85 -43.50 -14.40
CA ILE A 198 -5.46 -42.34 -13.75
C ILE A 198 -5.04 -41.12 -14.56
N THR A 199 -6.00 -40.35 -15.03
CA THR A 199 -5.76 -39.14 -15.83
C THR A 199 -6.37 -37.95 -15.11
N PHE A 200 -5.58 -36.94 -14.79
CA PHE A 200 -6.12 -35.66 -14.30
C PHE A 200 -6.87 -34.95 -15.43
N ILE A 201 -8.11 -34.55 -15.20
CA ILE A 201 -8.95 -33.86 -16.19
C ILE A 201 -8.87 -32.35 -15.97
N LYS A 202 -9.22 -31.87 -14.77
CA LYS A 202 -9.29 -30.44 -14.45
C LYS A 202 -9.23 -30.19 -12.95
N LEU A 203 -8.85 -28.98 -12.56
CA LEU A 203 -8.99 -28.47 -11.20
C LEU A 203 -10.48 -28.27 -10.87
N ASP A 204 -10.87 -28.60 -9.64
CA ASP A 204 -12.19 -28.29 -9.09
C ASP A 204 -12.04 -27.20 -8.03
N ASP A 205 -11.65 -26.01 -8.49
CA ASP A 205 -11.50 -24.81 -7.68
C ASP A 205 -12.30 -23.68 -8.34
N THR A 206 -13.17 -23.04 -7.56
CA THR A 206 -14.06 -21.96 -8.01
C THR A 206 -13.91 -20.70 -7.18
N THR A 207 -12.92 -20.68 -6.30
CA THR A 207 -12.70 -19.61 -5.33
C THR A 207 -11.53 -18.77 -5.79
N SER A 208 -11.78 -17.49 -6.05
CA SER A 208 -10.71 -16.56 -6.41
C SER A 208 -9.74 -16.36 -5.25
N PRO A 209 -8.46 -16.07 -5.54
CA PRO A 209 -7.49 -15.72 -4.50
C PRO A 209 -7.85 -14.38 -3.84
N VAL A 210 -7.11 -14.03 -2.79
CA VAL A 210 -7.22 -12.74 -2.10
C VAL A 210 -5.85 -12.05 -2.05
N THR A 211 -5.78 -10.79 -2.47
CA THR A 211 -4.56 -9.97 -2.42
C THR A 211 -4.68 -8.81 -1.43
N THR A 212 -3.61 -8.57 -0.66
CA THR A 212 -3.47 -7.44 0.28
C THR A 212 -2.27 -6.56 -0.08
N ASP A 213 -2.31 -5.28 0.31
CA ASP A 213 -1.24 -4.31 0.11
C ASP A 213 -0.71 -3.72 1.43
N ASN A 214 0.49 -3.14 1.39
CA ASN A 214 1.09 -2.39 2.50
C ASN A 214 1.20 -0.88 2.21
N ALA A 215 0.37 -0.32 1.32
CA ALA A 215 0.48 1.09 0.95
C ALA A 215 0.25 2.01 2.18
N PRO A 216 1.04 3.10 2.31
CA PRO A 216 0.87 4.06 3.39
C PRO A 216 -0.50 4.74 3.31
N LYS A 217 -1.15 4.94 4.46
CA LYS A 217 -2.47 5.59 4.53
C LYS A 217 -2.37 7.12 4.45
N ASP A 218 -1.28 7.68 4.96
CA ASP A 218 -1.02 9.11 5.01
C ASP A 218 -0.01 9.54 3.94
N TRP A 219 0.21 10.86 3.83
CA TRP A 219 1.26 11.41 2.97
C TRP A 219 2.64 10.99 3.46
N VAL A 220 3.57 10.78 2.52
CA VAL A 220 4.96 10.49 2.83
C VAL A 220 5.90 11.35 1.99
N ASN A 221 7.07 11.63 2.53
CA ASN A 221 8.10 12.47 1.89
C ASN A 221 9.26 11.69 1.26
N LYS A 222 8.99 10.47 0.82
CA LYS A 222 9.98 9.58 0.23
C LYS A 222 9.35 8.59 -0.72
N ASP A 223 10.19 7.95 -1.51
CA ASP A 223 9.80 6.85 -2.40
C ASP A 223 9.09 5.75 -1.61
N VAL A 224 8.04 5.19 -2.20
CA VAL A 224 7.26 4.10 -1.64
C VAL A 224 7.48 2.84 -2.46
N THR A 225 7.65 1.72 -1.77
CA THR A 225 7.54 0.39 -2.36
C THR A 225 6.30 -0.27 -1.78
N VAL A 226 5.32 -0.58 -2.63
CA VAL A 226 4.13 -1.32 -2.25
C VAL A 226 4.34 -2.79 -2.57
N ASP A 227 4.19 -3.63 -1.56
CA ASP A 227 4.21 -5.08 -1.66
C ASP A 227 2.78 -5.62 -1.69
N LEU A 228 2.49 -6.46 -2.68
CA LEU A 228 1.24 -7.20 -2.80
C LEU A 228 1.44 -8.62 -2.29
N THR A 229 0.60 -9.03 -1.35
CA THR A 229 0.61 -10.40 -0.81
C THR A 229 -0.69 -11.09 -1.19
N ALA A 230 -0.58 -12.03 -2.14
CA ALA A 230 -1.69 -12.85 -2.61
C ALA A 230 -1.66 -14.23 -1.94
N THR A 231 -2.83 -14.67 -1.48
CA THR A 231 -3.03 -16.01 -0.91
C THR A 231 -4.29 -16.62 -1.48
N ASP A 232 -4.28 -17.94 -1.63
CA ASP A 232 -5.45 -18.71 -2.00
C ASP A 232 -6.02 -19.46 -0.78
N ASN A 233 -7.27 -19.90 -0.84
CA ASN A 233 -7.88 -20.63 0.27
C ASN A 233 -7.26 -22.02 0.46
N ASP A 234 -7.48 -22.60 1.65
CA ASP A 234 -7.08 -23.98 1.92
C ASP A 234 -7.79 -24.94 0.95
N GLY A 235 -7.02 -25.88 0.41
CA GLY A 235 -7.48 -26.79 -0.65
C GLY A 235 -7.64 -26.16 -2.04
N GLY A 236 -7.41 -24.86 -2.20
CA GLY A 236 -7.42 -24.14 -3.46
C GLY A 236 -6.28 -24.53 -4.41
N SER A 237 -6.34 -24.04 -5.64
CA SER A 237 -5.40 -24.35 -6.71
C SER A 237 -4.08 -23.58 -6.59
N GLY A 238 -3.99 -22.59 -5.70
CA GLY A 238 -2.84 -21.73 -5.47
C GLY A 238 -2.79 -20.56 -6.46
N VAL A 239 -2.09 -19.48 -6.08
CA VAL A 239 -1.97 -18.26 -6.91
C VAL A 239 -1.05 -18.51 -8.10
N THR A 240 -1.51 -18.17 -9.31
CA THR A 240 -0.72 -18.21 -10.56
C THR A 240 0.03 -16.91 -10.77
N SER A 241 -0.71 -15.79 -10.73
CA SER A 241 -0.19 -14.47 -11.09
C SER A 241 -0.88 -13.38 -10.29
N THR A 242 -0.12 -12.34 -9.95
CA THR A 242 -0.64 -11.07 -9.44
C THR A 242 -0.38 -10.00 -10.50
N TYR A 243 -1.39 -9.18 -10.75
CA TYR A 243 -1.40 -8.11 -11.73
C TYR A 243 -1.70 -6.77 -11.05
N TYR A 244 -1.18 -5.70 -11.63
CA TYR A 244 -1.47 -4.34 -11.18
C TYR A 244 -1.44 -3.34 -12.32
N GLN A 245 -2.08 -2.19 -12.07
CA GLN A 245 -2.07 -0.99 -12.88
C GLN A 245 -1.77 0.20 -11.96
N LEU A 246 -0.76 0.99 -12.33
CA LEU A 246 -0.45 2.25 -11.66
C LEU A 246 -1.01 3.40 -12.51
N ASP A 247 -1.82 4.26 -11.91
CA ASP A 247 -2.43 5.45 -12.52
C ASP A 247 -3.21 5.17 -13.81
N ASN A 248 -3.98 4.08 -13.83
CA ASN A 248 -4.69 3.58 -15.01
C ASN A 248 -3.78 3.28 -16.21
N GLY A 249 -2.49 3.07 -15.94
CA GLY A 249 -1.50 2.66 -16.93
C GLY A 249 -1.69 1.21 -17.40
N PRO A 250 -0.71 0.68 -18.18
CA PRO A 250 -0.78 -0.68 -18.68
C PRO A 250 -0.73 -1.69 -17.53
N THR A 251 -1.46 -2.79 -17.69
CA THR A 251 -1.38 -3.95 -16.78
C THR A 251 0.03 -4.52 -16.77
N LYS A 252 0.59 -4.71 -15.58
CA LYS A 252 1.88 -5.36 -15.33
C LYS A 252 1.66 -6.54 -14.40
N SER A 253 2.52 -7.55 -14.51
CA SER A 253 2.58 -8.65 -13.53
C SER A 253 3.69 -8.38 -12.53
N GLY A 254 3.45 -8.78 -11.28
CA GLY A 254 4.41 -8.63 -10.19
C GLY A 254 3.74 -8.26 -8.87
N ASN A 255 4.55 -8.30 -7.81
CA ASN A 255 4.11 -8.10 -6.44
C ASN A 255 4.86 -6.95 -5.72
N GLU A 256 5.84 -6.32 -6.36
CA GLU A 256 6.58 -5.17 -5.81
C GLU A 256 6.43 -3.97 -6.75
N ILE A 257 5.86 -2.87 -6.25
CA ILE A 257 5.58 -1.66 -7.03
C ILE A 257 6.32 -0.49 -6.42
N LYS A 258 7.32 0.04 -7.13
CA LYS A 258 8.06 1.23 -6.75
C LYS A 258 7.41 2.49 -7.32
N ILE A 259 7.09 3.43 -6.44
CA ILE A 259 6.49 4.73 -6.77
C ILE A 259 7.42 5.80 -6.21
N SER A 260 8.05 6.56 -7.10
CA SER A 260 9.02 7.61 -6.77
C SER A 260 8.53 9.00 -7.12
N ASP A 261 7.58 9.12 -8.03
CA ASP A 261 7.08 10.42 -8.45
C ASP A 261 6.20 11.02 -7.33
N GLU A 262 6.19 12.34 -7.24
CA GLU A 262 5.31 13.05 -6.31
C GLU A 262 3.90 13.14 -6.88
N GLY A 263 2.92 13.13 -5.97
CA GLY A 263 1.51 13.22 -6.28
C GLY A 263 0.68 12.12 -5.61
N VAL A 264 -0.59 12.08 -6.01
CA VAL A 264 -1.54 11.04 -5.60
C VAL A 264 -1.57 9.98 -6.70
N HIS A 265 -1.04 8.81 -6.39
CA HIS A 265 -1.01 7.66 -7.27
C HIS A 265 -2.10 6.67 -6.91
N THR A 266 -2.80 6.15 -7.92
CA THR A 266 -3.82 5.10 -7.75
C THR A 266 -3.26 3.77 -8.21
N LEU A 267 -3.21 2.80 -7.29
CA LEU A 267 -2.79 1.43 -7.58
C LEU A 267 -4.01 0.52 -7.59
N THR A 268 -4.30 -0.05 -8.75
CA THR A 268 -5.32 -1.09 -8.93
C THR A 268 -4.63 -2.44 -9.07
N TYR A 269 -5.08 -3.48 -8.37
CA TYR A 269 -4.42 -4.79 -8.40
C TYR A 269 -5.40 -5.95 -8.21
N TRP A 270 -5.03 -7.12 -8.73
CA TRP A 270 -5.78 -8.37 -8.63
C TRP A 270 -4.89 -9.58 -8.90
N SER A 271 -5.32 -10.77 -8.51
CA SER A 271 -4.64 -12.05 -8.72
C SER A 271 -5.55 -13.08 -9.38
N VAL A 272 -4.90 -14.05 -10.04
CA VAL A 272 -5.54 -15.19 -10.69
C VAL A 272 -4.91 -16.47 -10.16
N ASP A 273 -5.71 -17.49 -9.86
CA ASP A 273 -5.24 -18.80 -9.39
C ASP A 273 -4.89 -19.77 -10.55
N ASN A 274 -4.55 -21.03 -10.24
CA ASN A 274 -4.22 -22.05 -11.26
C ASN A 274 -5.45 -22.63 -11.96
N ALA A 275 -6.65 -22.47 -11.40
CA ALA A 275 -7.91 -22.84 -12.02
C ALA A 275 -8.48 -21.76 -12.95
N GLY A 276 -7.89 -20.56 -12.96
CA GLY A 276 -8.31 -19.43 -13.76
C GLY A 276 -9.36 -18.53 -13.07
N ASN A 277 -9.59 -18.71 -11.76
CA ASN A 277 -10.44 -17.80 -10.99
C ASN A 277 -9.70 -16.49 -10.76
N GLU A 278 -10.32 -15.39 -11.18
CA GLU A 278 -9.82 -14.03 -11.02
C GLU A 278 -10.52 -13.35 -9.85
N GLU A 279 -9.75 -12.70 -8.97
CA GLU A 279 -10.35 -11.90 -7.90
C GLU A 279 -10.91 -10.57 -8.42
N THR A 280 -11.82 -9.96 -7.66
CA THR A 280 -12.27 -8.60 -7.97
C THR A 280 -11.13 -7.62 -7.74
N GLN A 281 -10.94 -6.68 -8.66
CA GLN A 281 -9.89 -5.67 -8.55
C GLN A 281 -10.01 -4.85 -7.26
N HIS A 282 -8.88 -4.72 -6.57
CA HIS A 282 -8.70 -3.83 -5.43
C HIS A 282 -8.08 -2.51 -5.88
N THR A 283 -8.32 -1.45 -5.12
CA THR A 283 -7.72 -0.14 -5.35
C THR A 283 -7.22 0.46 -4.05
N THR A 284 -6.00 0.98 -4.06
CA THR A 284 -5.39 1.75 -2.97
C THR A 284 -4.74 3.01 -3.54
N THR A 285 -4.50 4.00 -2.69
CA THR A 285 -3.86 5.26 -3.09
C THR A 285 -2.56 5.45 -2.33
N VAL A 286 -1.51 5.84 -3.06
CA VAL A 286 -0.21 6.22 -2.48
C VAL A 286 -0.04 7.72 -2.68
N LYS A 287 0.21 8.46 -1.61
CA LYS A 287 0.33 9.92 -1.64
C LYS A 287 1.76 10.31 -1.27
N ILE A 288 2.51 10.85 -2.23
CA ILE A 288 3.91 11.25 -2.05
C ILE A 288 4.02 12.74 -2.26
N ASP A 289 4.64 13.43 -1.31
CA ASP A 289 4.99 14.84 -1.44
C ASP A 289 6.35 15.04 -0.79
N LYS A 290 7.34 15.48 -1.57
CA LYS A 290 8.72 15.74 -1.09
C LYS A 290 9.09 17.21 -1.25
N THR A 291 8.14 18.04 -1.64
CA THR A 291 8.36 19.46 -1.83
C THR A 291 8.17 20.16 -0.51
N VAL A 292 9.14 21.00 -0.12
CA VAL A 292 9.00 21.79 1.10
C VAL A 292 8.00 22.93 0.88
N PRO A 293 7.23 23.33 1.91
CA PRO A 293 6.38 24.49 1.82
C PRO A 293 7.20 25.79 1.71
N ILE A 294 6.54 26.89 1.36
CA ILE A 294 7.14 28.23 1.33
C ILE A 294 6.34 29.15 2.25
N THR A 295 7.02 29.83 3.18
CA THR A 295 6.41 30.86 4.03
C THR A 295 6.88 32.26 3.68
N THR A 296 5.94 33.21 3.56
CA THR A 296 6.19 34.64 3.35
C THR A 296 5.75 35.47 4.55
N ASP A 297 6.32 36.67 4.70
CA ASP A 297 6.03 37.59 5.79
C ASP A 297 5.65 39.00 5.28
N ASN A 298 4.88 39.75 6.07
CA ASN A 298 4.57 41.16 5.81
C ASN A 298 5.37 42.14 6.71
N ALA A 299 6.47 41.70 7.32
CA ALA A 299 7.22 42.50 8.26
C ALA A 299 7.78 43.78 7.59
N PRO A 300 7.77 44.91 8.31
CA PRO A 300 8.23 46.17 7.75
C PRO A 300 9.71 46.09 7.36
N LYS A 301 10.07 46.75 6.26
CA LYS A 301 11.45 46.83 5.76
C LYS A 301 12.30 47.82 6.55
N ASP A 302 11.66 48.91 6.98
CA ASP A 302 12.29 50.03 7.67
C ASP A 302 11.79 50.13 9.12
N TRP A 303 12.32 51.10 9.85
CA TRP A 303 11.87 51.43 11.20
C TRP A 303 10.40 51.88 11.21
N VAL A 304 9.72 51.57 12.31
CA VAL A 304 8.33 52.01 12.55
C VAL A 304 8.15 52.51 13.98
N ASN A 305 7.21 53.43 14.17
CA ASN A 305 6.92 54.09 15.45
C ASN A 305 5.61 53.65 16.12
N LYS A 306 5.18 52.43 15.82
CA LYS A 306 3.98 51.82 16.39
C LYS A 306 4.17 50.32 16.51
N ASP A 307 3.31 49.71 17.30
CA ASP A 307 3.25 48.26 17.43
C ASP A 307 3.06 47.60 16.05
N VAL A 308 3.73 46.47 15.84
CA VAL A 308 3.70 45.70 14.59
C VAL A 308 3.04 44.36 14.84
N THR A 309 2.17 43.97 13.90
CA THR A 309 1.73 42.60 13.73
C THR A 309 2.36 42.07 12.46
N VAL A 310 3.16 41.00 12.56
CA VAL A 310 3.68 40.26 11.42
C VAL A 310 2.78 39.06 11.17
N ASP A 311 2.26 38.96 9.95
CA ASP A 311 1.51 37.81 9.46
C ASP A 311 2.41 36.95 8.59
N LEU A 312 2.41 35.65 8.87
CA LEU A 312 3.07 34.62 8.09
C LEU A 312 2.04 33.94 7.18
N THR A 313 2.35 33.85 5.89
CA THR A 313 1.53 33.15 4.91
C THR A 313 2.33 32.00 4.33
N ALA A 314 1.97 30.78 4.74
CA ALA A 314 2.53 29.54 4.24
C ALA A 314 1.69 28.98 3.10
N THR A 315 2.36 28.55 2.04
CA THR A 315 1.75 27.89 0.89
C THR A 315 2.54 26.65 0.51
N ASP A 316 1.82 25.65 0.04
CA ASP A 316 2.40 24.43 -0.51
C ASP A 316 2.28 24.40 -2.04
N ASN A 317 2.96 23.49 -2.72
CA ASN A 317 2.82 23.33 -4.16
C ASN A 317 1.44 22.79 -4.56
N ASP A 318 1.06 23.01 -5.83
CA ASP A 318 -0.16 22.43 -6.38
C ASP A 318 -0.08 20.89 -6.35
N GLY A 319 -1.15 20.26 -5.85
CA GLY A 319 -1.19 18.82 -5.61
C GLY A 319 -0.33 18.30 -4.44
N GLY A 320 0.30 19.19 -3.66
CA GLY A 320 1.07 18.85 -2.46
C GLY A 320 0.19 18.39 -1.28
N SER A 321 0.84 18.04 -0.18
CA SER A 321 0.19 17.51 1.02
C SER A 321 -0.52 18.58 1.85
N GLY A 322 -0.26 19.86 1.56
CA GLY A 322 -0.77 21.02 2.27
C GLY A 322 -0.02 21.30 3.56
N ILE A 323 -0.20 22.50 4.11
CA ILE A 323 0.50 22.92 5.34
C ILE A 323 -0.07 22.19 6.55
N ALA A 324 0.79 21.54 7.33
CA ALA A 324 0.43 20.98 8.63
C ALA A 324 0.57 22.02 9.74
N SER A 325 1.66 22.79 9.76
CA SER A 325 1.92 23.78 10.81
C SER A 325 2.93 24.84 10.38
N THR A 326 2.74 26.05 10.88
CA THR A 326 3.73 27.15 10.81
C THR A 326 4.26 27.43 12.22
N TYR A 327 5.56 27.66 12.31
CA TYR A 327 6.30 27.90 13.54
C TYR A 327 7.12 29.17 13.44
N TYR A 328 7.34 29.81 14.59
CA TYR A 328 8.24 30.95 14.70
C TYR A 328 8.96 31.02 16.04
N GLN A 329 10.04 31.80 16.06
CA GLN A 329 10.79 32.22 17.23
C GLN A 329 11.02 33.72 17.14
N LEU A 330 10.66 34.45 18.19
CA LEU A 330 10.97 35.87 18.33
C LEU A 330 12.18 36.02 19.27
N ASP A 331 13.20 36.74 18.83
CA ASP A 331 14.43 37.05 19.57
C ASP A 331 15.15 35.82 20.14
N ASN A 332 15.21 34.74 19.35
CA ASN A 332 15.74 33.43 19.77
C ASN A 332 15.03 32.83 21.00
N GLY A 333 13.78 33.22 21.23
CA GLY A 333 12.91 32.66 22.26
C GLY A 333 12.47 31.22 21.95
N SER A 334 11.52 30.72 22.74
CA SER A 334 10.94 29.40 22.51
C SER A 334 10.16 29.33 21.20
N THR A 335 10.20 28.18 20.55
CA THR A 335 9.36 27.90 19.38
C THR A 335 7.89 28.03 19.74
N GLN A 336 7.17 28.85 18.98
CA GLN A 336 5.73 28.99 19.02
C GLN A 336 5.13 28.44 17.72
N SER A 337 3.90 27.94 17.78
CA SER A 337 3.11 27.62 16.59
C SER A 337 2.09 28.72 16.35
N GLY A 338 1.90 29.08 15.09
CA GLY A 338 0.99 30.13 14.67
C GLY A 338 1.56 30.98 13.55
N ASN A 339 0.73 31.90 13.06
CA ASN A 339 1.01 32.72 11.89
C ASN A 339 0.89 34.23 12.18
N GLU A 340 0.51 34.65 13.38
CA GLU A 340 0.41 36.06 13.77
C GLU A 340 1.40 36.34 14.92
N ILE A 341 2.27 37.33 14.74
CA ILE A 341 3.29 37.72 15.72
C ILE A 341 3.13 39.20 16.06
N LYS A 342 2.82 39.50 17.33
CA LYS A 342 2.68 40.87 17.84
C LYS A 342 3.96 41.34 18.52
N ILE A 343 4.49 42.46 18.08
CA ILE A 343 5.71 43.10 18.59
C ILE A 343 5.35 44.52 19.03
N SER A 344 5.44 44.77 20.34
CA SER A 344 5.11 46.07 20.95
C SER A 344 6.26 46.67 21.75
N THR A 345 7.34 45.92 21.96
CA THR A 345 8.56 46.44 22.58
C THR A 345 9.39 47.18 21.54
N GLU A 346 10.05 48.27 21.96
CA GLU A 346 11.00 48.99 21.11
C GLU A 346 12.33 48.24 21.01
N GLY A 347 13.04 48.50 19.92
CA GLY A 347 14.35 47.93 19.63
C GLY A 347 14.38 47.15 18.32
N VAL A 348 15.47 46.41 18.15
CA VAL A 348 15.70 45.55 16.99
C VAL A 348 15.35 44.12 17.35
N HIS A 349 14.32 43.60 16.70
CA HIS A 349 13.81 42.25 16.88
C HIS A 349 14.24 41.33 15.73
N THR A 350 14.48 40.07 16.04
CA THR A 350 14.76 39.02 15.05
C THR A 350 13.65 37.98 15.08
N LEU A 351 12.93 37.85 13.97
CA LEU A 351 11.91 36.83 13.76
C LEU A 351 12.47 35.71 12.89
N THR A 352 12.52 34.50 13.42
CA THR A 352 12.84 33.29 12.66
C THR A 352 11.57 32.46 12.49
N TYR A 353 11.27 31.96 11.28
CA TYR A 353 10.04 31.23 11.01
C TYR A 353 10.22 30.14 9.95
N TRP A 354 9.39 29.09 10.03
CA TRP A 354 9.35 27.99 9.08
C TRP A 354 7.99 27.25 9.14
N SER A 355 7.66 26.53 8.09
CA SER A 355 6.48 25.66 7.99
C SER A 355 6.86 24.21 7.72
N VAL A 356 5.95 23.33 8.12
CA VAL A 356 5.98 21.88 7.89
C VAL A 356 4.67 21.49 7.21
N ASP A 357 4.74 20.64 6.19
CA ASP A 357 3.57 20.12 5.48
C ASP A 357 3.05 18.81 6.11
N ASN A 358 1.99 18.23 5.54
CA ASN A 358 1.40 16.98 6.04
C ASN A 358 2.20 15.72 5.67
N ALA A 359 3.16 15.80 4.74
CA ALA A 359 4.11 14.73 4.42
C ALA A 359 5.35 14.73 5.32
N GLY A 360 5.53 15.79 6.12
CA GLY A 360 6.66 16.00 7.02
C GLY A 360 7.84 16.74 6.40
N ASN A 361 7.69 17.36 5.22
CA ASN A 361 8.72 18.24 4.66
C ASN A 361 8.77 19.53 5.47
N THR A 362 9.98 19.96 5.82
CA THR A 362 10.24 21.15 6.62
C THR A 362 11.04 22.13 5.78
N GLU A 363 10.55 23.36 5.62
CA GLU A 363 11.31 24.38 4.89
C GLU A 363 12.55 24.83 5.67
N GLN A 364 13.49 25.47 4.96
CA GLN A 364 14.61 26.13 5.60
C GLN A 364 14.11 27.33 6.43
N PHE A 365 14.72 27.54 7.59
CA PHE A 365 14.33 28.62 8.48
C PHE A 365 14.61 29.99 7.83
N ASN A 366 13.57 30.78 7.69
CA ASN A 366 13.65 32.16 7.24
C ASN A 366 13.91 33.08 8.44
N THR A 367 14.61 34.19 8.22
CA THR A 367 14.89 35.17 9.28
C THR A 367 14.64 36.59 8.79
N LYS A 368 13.98 37.38 9.63
CA LYS A 368 13.61 38.77 9.35
C LYS A 368 13.93 39.67 10.53
N THR A 369 14.49 40.85 10.23
CA THR A 369 14.75 41.89 11.23
C THR A 369 13.60 42.89 11.23
N ILE A 370 13.05 43.19 12.40
CA ILE A 370 12.00 44.19 12.62
C ILE A 370 12.56 45.26 13.55
N LYS A 371 12.32 46.54 13.27
CA LYS A 371 12.88 47.65 14.06
C LYS A 371 11.77 48.59 14.51
N LEU A 372 11.58 48.73 15.82
CA LEU A 372 10.58 49.60 16.43
C LEU A 372 11.24 50.72 17.22
N ASP A 373 10.75 51.94 17.04
CA ASP A 373 11.10 53.09 17.88
C ASP A 373 9.90 54.04 17.99
N LYS A 374 9.27 54.08 19.16
CA LYS A 374 8.12 54.94 19.45
C LYS A 374 8.52 56.10 20.37
N THR A 375 9.80 56.17 20.75
CA THR A 375 10.31 57.17 21.69
C THR A 375 10.75 58.40 20.90
N ALA A 376 10.23 59.57 21.30
CA ALA A 376 10.66 60.82 20.71
C ALA A 376 12.07 61.19 21.18
N PRO A 377 12.87 61.87 20.34
CA PRO A 377 14.25 62.21 20.67
C PRO A 377 14.32 63.17 21.87
N VAL A 378 15.42 63.12 22.61
CA VAL A 378 15.69 64.13 23.65
C VAL A 378 16.27 65.37 22.99
N LEU A 379 15.72 66.56 23.32
CA LEU A 379 16.19 67.84 22.81
C LEU A 379 16.41 68.83 23.96
N ASN A 380 17.64 69.36 24.06
CA ASN A 380 18.02 70.41 25.00
C ASN A 380 18.59 71.61 24.25
N ILE A 381 18.10 72.81 24.60
CA ILE A 381 18.53 74.07 23.99
C ILE A 381 19.09 74.99 25.08
N SER A 382 20.28 75.54 24.83
CA SER A 382 20.89 76.57 25.69
C SER A 382 21.24 77.78 24.85
N LEU A 383 20.76 78.96 25.24
CA LEU A 383 21.11 80.22 24.58
C LEU A 383 22.29 80.87 25.32
N ASP A 384 23.28 81.36 24.58
CA ASP A 384 24.43 82.08 25.13
C ASP A 384 24.03 83.37 25.87
N LYS A 385 22.85 83.93 25.51
CA LYS A 385 22.23 85.07 26.18
C LYS A 385 20.76 84.80 26.43
N THR A 386 20.34 84.93 27.68
CA THR A 386 18.93 84.89 28.10
C THR A 386 18.39 86.28 28.42
N THR A 387 19.23 87.32 28.36
CA THR A 387 18.84 88.72 28.58
C THR A 387 19.58 89.64 27.63
N ILE A 388 18.87 90.61 27.05
CA ILE A 388 19.43 91.65 26.18
C ILE A 388 19.20 93.02 26.83
N TRP A 389 20.28 93.76 27.08
CA TRP A 389 20.24 95.11 27.67
C TRP A 389 21.40 95.97 27.16
N PRO A 390 21.23 97.30 27.00
CA PRO A 390 20.00 98.09 27.18
C PRO A 390 19.02 97.99 26.00
N PRO A 391 17.72 98.33 26.18
CA PRO A 391 16.72 98.38 25.11
C PRO A 391 17.00 99.59 24.18
N ASN A 392 18.05 99.49 23.38
CA ASN A 392 18.61 100.56 22.56
C ASN A 392 18.35 100.36 21.05
N HIS A 393 17.39 99.49 20.70
CA HIS A 393 16.99 99.13 19.35
C HIS A 393 18.10 98.48 18.48
N LYS A 394 19.25 98.10 19.07
CA LYS A 394 20.32 97.41 18.33
C LYS A 394 20.06 95.91 18.20
N MET A 395 20.56 95.30 17.14
CA MET A 395 20.57 93.84 17.00
C MET A 395 21.61 93.23 17.94
N VAL A 396 21.24 92.13 18.58
CA VAL A 396 22.13 91.35 19.43
C VAL A 396 22.20 89.93 18.89
N PRO A 397 23.40 89.42 18.54
CA PRO A 397 23.56 88.05 18.12
C PRO A 397 23.33 87.11 19.29
N ILE A 398 22.52 86.07 19.04
CA ILE A 398 22.22 84.97 19.93
C ILE A 398 22.75 83.70 19.28
N THR A 399 23.44 82.89 20.07
CA THR A 399 23.92 81.57 19.68
C THR A 399 23.20 80.54 20.54
N ALA A 400 22.45 79.66 19.87
CA ALA A 400 21.84 78.49 20.50
C ALA A 400 22.82 77.32 20.42
N THR A 401 23.11 76.69 21.56
CA THR A 401 23.72 75.36 21.64
C THR A 401 22.60 74.32 21.69
N ILE A 402 22.66 73.36 20.78
CA ILE A 402 21.63 72.36 20.51
C ILE A 402 22.22 70.99 20.80
N ASN A 403 21.63 70.29 21.76
CA ASN A 403 21.98 68.92 22.10
C ASN A 403 20.75 68.04 21.87
N ALA A 404 20.74 67.33 20.75
CA ALA A 404 19.71 66.34 20.42
C ALA A 404 20.32 64.94 20.46
N SER A 405 19.61 63.98 21.05
CA SER A 405 20.03 62.59 21.11
C SER A 405 18.83 61.65 21.02
N ASP A 406 19.04 60.52 20.37
CA ASP A 406 18.08 59.44 20.27
C ASP A 406 18.86 58.11 20.31
N ASP A 407 18.49 57.23 21.23
CA ASP A 407 19.25 56.01 21.52
C ASP A 407 18.89 54.83 20.58
N THR A 408 17.83 54.97 19.77
CA THR A 408 17.23 53.88 19.01
C THR A 408 17.33 54.13 17.51
N SER A 409 16.38 54.85 16.91
CA SER A 409 16.39 55.09 15.46
C SER A 409 17.38 56.18 15.05
N GLY A 410 17.83 57.01 15.99
CA GLY A 410 18.75 58.11 15.77
C GLY A 410 18.05 59.39 15.31
N ILE A 411 18.76 60.52 15.38
CA ILE A 411 18.23 61.82 14.95
C ILE A 411 18.20 61.92 13.42
N ASN A 412 17.04 62.26 12.86
CA ASN A 412 16.86 62.57 11.44
C ASN A 412 17.10 64.06 11.17
N LEU A 413 16.48 64.92 11.98
CA LEU A 413 16.40 66.35 11.72
C LEU A 413 16.30 67.17 13.01
N VAL A 414 17.00 68.31 13.05
CA VAL A 414 16.75 69.39 14.02
C VAL A 414 16.60 70.72 13.29
N VAL A 415 15.58 71.50 13.62
CA VAL A 415 15.28 72.80 12.98
C VAL A 415 14.86 73.86 13.99
N LEU A 416 15.18 75.12 13.69
CA LEU A 416 14.55 76.28 14.32
C LEU A 416 13.13 76.42 13.76
N THR A 417 12.10 76.20 14.58
CA THR A 417 10.71 76.20 14.14
C THR A 417 10.10 77.59 14.22
N SER A 418 10.36 78.32 15.29
CA SER A 418 9.82 79.67 15.45
C SER A 418 10.63 80.51 16.43
N ILE A 419 10.58 81.83 16.24
CA ILE A 419 10.92 82.82 17.24
C ILE A 419 9.70 83.73 17.35
N THR A 420 9.08 83.75 18.51
CA THR A 420 7.87 84.55 18.79
C THR A 420 8.14 85.53 19.91
N SER A 421 7.21 86.44 20.17
CA SER A 421 7.32 87.40 21.26
C SER A 421 5.97 87.62 21.94
N ASN A 422 5.99 87.92 23.24
CA ASN A 422 4.82 88.34 24.00
C ASN A 422 4.30 89.74 23.60
N GLU A 423 5.12 90.52 22.90
CA GLU A 423 4.78 91.82 22.30
C GLU A 423 4.79 91.70 20.77
N THR A 424 4.03 92.56 20.06
CA THR A 424 4.01 92.60 18.59
C THR A 424 5.42 92.82 18.03
N LEU A 425 5.83 91.96 17.09
CA LEU A 425 7.09 92.05 16.37
C LEU A 425 6.97 92.96 15.14
N GLN A 426 8.02 93.74 14.89
CA GLN A 426 8.28 94.41 13.61
C GLN A 426 9.04 93.47 12.67
N SER A 427 8.99 93.73 11.36
CA SER A 427 9.58 92.86 10.33
C SER A 427 11.11 92.70 10.45
N ASP A 428 11.78 93.60 11.17
CA ASP A 428 13.23 93.64 11.36
C ASP A 428 13.66 93.40 12.82
N ASP A 429 12.74 92.90 13.67
CA ASP A 429 13.02 92.54 15.08
C ASP A 429 13.81 91.23 15.23
N ILE A 430 13.76 90.38 14.21
CA ILE A 430 14.48 89.10 14.14
C ILE A 430 15.19 89.06 12.79
N GLN A 431 16.51 88.83 12.81
CA GLN A 431 17.31 88.72 11.59
C GLN A 431 18.13 87.43 11.59
N ASN A 432 18.49 86.97 10.40
CA ASN A 432 19.35 85.80 10.17
C ASN A 432 18.82 84.47 10.77
N ALA A 433 17.55 84.40 11.16
CA ALA A 433 16.90 83.17 11.60
C ALA A 433 16.56 82.27 10.40
N ASN A 434 17.17 81.09 10.36
CA ASN A 434 16.95 80.11 9.29
C ASN A 434 15.85 79.11 9.68
N TYR A 435 14.60 79.55 9.59
CA TYR A 435 13.46 78.72 9.98
C TYR A 435 13.34 77.45 9.12
N ASN A 436 13.01 76.34 9.79
CA ASN A 436 12.73 75.03 9.19
C ASN A 436 13.85 74.49 8.30
N LYS A 437 15.07 74.98 8.47
CA LYS A 437 16.26 74.49 7.77
C LYS A 437 17.02 73.52 8.68
N PRO A 438 17.41 72.33 8.17
CA PRO A 438 18.23 71.39 8.93
C PRO A 438 19.50 72.05 9.47
N ILE A 439 19.76 71.85 10.74
CA ILE A 439 20.95 72.35 11.42
C ILE A 439 22.05 71.29 11.31
N SER A 440 23.17 71.66 10.68
CA SER A 440 24.37 70.82 10.64
C SER A 440 25.27 71.15 11.84
N GLY A 441 25.27 70.30 12.88
CA GLY A 441 26.11 70.47 14.08
C GLY A 441 25.31 70.85 15.33
N SER A 442 26.01 71.30 16.37
CA SER A 442 25.45 71.55 17.70
C SER A 442 25.16 73.02 18.00
N THR A 443 25.18 73.90 16.99
CA THR A 443 24.96 75.34 17.18
C THR A 443 24.16 75.97 16.06
N ASP A 444 23.33 76.95 16.40
CA ASP A 444 22.61 77.82 15.47
C ASP A 444 22.72 79.29 15.92
N SER A 445 22.55 80.23 15.00
CA SER A 445 22.73 81.66 15.26
C SER A 445 21.67 82.51 14.57
N PHE A 446 21.13 83.47 15.31
CA PHE A 446 20.18 84.46 14.84
C PHE A 446 20.38 85.76 15.64
N GLU A 447 19.77 86.86 15.20
CA GLU A 447 19.86 88.13 15.89
C GLU A 447 18.48 88.59 16.36
N LEU A 448 18.42 89.09 17.58
CA LEU A 448 17.21 89.65 18.18
C LEU A 448 17.41 91.13 18.47
N ARG A 449 16.40 91.95 18.21
CA ARG A 449 16.46 93.37 18.53
C ARG A 449 16.33 93.62 20.03
N ALA A 450 17.21 94.45 20.57
CA ALA A 450 17.12 95.01 21.91
C ALA A 450 16.01 96.08 21.99
N ASP A 451 14.76 95.68 21.76
CA ASP A 451 13.59 96.57 21.77
C ASP A 451 12.45 95.98 22.61
N ARG A 452 11.58 96.86 23.12
CA ARG A 452 10.43 96.54 23.95
C ARG A 452 9.40 97.66 23.88
N LEU A 453 8.15 97.34 24.22
CA LEU A 453 7.14 98.38 24.45
C LEU A 453 7.55 99.28 25.63
N GLY A 454 7.52 100.59 25.41
CA GLY A 454 7.94 101.59 26.40
C GLY A 454 7.18 101.51 27.73
N ARG A 455 5.91 101.08 27.70
CA ARG A 455 5.03 100.90 28.89
C ARG A 455 4.81 99.42 29.27
N GLY A 456 5.46 98.47 28.60
CA GLY A 456 5.31 97.03 28.87
C GLY A 456 6.25 96.54 29.99
N ASN A 457 6.08 95.28 30.40
CA ASN A 457 6.92 94.62 31.41
C ASN A 457 8.28 94.14 30.86
N GLY A 458 8.55 94.37 29.58
CA GLY A 458 9.70 93.85 28.84
C GLY A 458 9.28 92.83 27.79
N ARG A 459 10.07 92.76 26.72
CA ARG A 459 9.86 91.81 25.63
C ARG A 459 10.47 90.47 26.00
N ILE A 460 9.78 89.38 25.71
CA ILE A 460 10.27 88.02 25.85
C ILE A 460 10.20 87.39 24.47
N TYR A 461 11.36 87.12 23.88
CA TYR A 461 11.45 86.26 22.72
C TYR A 461 11.39 84.80 23.16
N THR A 462 10.53 84.01 22.53
CA THR A 462 10.44 82.56 22.72
C THR A 462 10.94 81.86 21.46
N VAL A 463 12.12 81.25 21.58
CA VAL A 463 12.81 80.51 20.52
C VAL A 463 12.43 79.04 20.65
N THR A 464 11.92 78.44 19.58
CA THR A 464 11.43 77.06 19.57
C THR A 464 12.23 76.23 18.56
N TYR A 465 12.85 75.16 19.03
CA TYR A 465 13.47 74.13 18.19
C TYR A 465 12.64 72.86 18.20
N THR A 466 12.68 72.14 17.08
CA THR A 466 12.06 70.83 16.92
C THR A 466 13.10 69.82 16.46
N ALA A 467 13.15 68.66 17.12
CA ALA A 467 13.93 67.51 16.72
C ALA A 467 13.00 66.36 16.29
N MET A 468 13.39 65.64 15.25
CA MET A 468 12.70 64.47 14.72
C MET A 468 13.68 63.32 14.58
N ASP A 469 13.28 62.13 15.00
CA ASP A 469 14.05 60.89 14.83
C ASP A 469 13.85 60.27 13.43
N ASN A 470 14.46 59.12 13.15
CA ASN A 470 14.33 58.44 11.84
C ASN A 470 13.00 57.70 11.64
N THR A 471 12.12 57.70 12.64
CA THR A 471 10.77 57.10 12.55
C THR A 471 9.65 58.13 12.51
N GLY A 472 9.99 59.42 12.65
CA GLY A 472 9.06 60.55 12.64
C GLY A 472 8.54 60.93 14.02
N ASN A 473 9.08 60.40 15.11
CA ASN A 473 8.79 60.89 16.46
C ASN A 473 9.43 62.27 16.66
N VAL A 474 8.72 63.17 17.34
CA VAL A 474 9.08 64.59 17.42
C VAL A 474 9.11 65.09 18.85
N THR A 475 10.14 65.87 19.18
CA THR A 475 10.23 66.64 20.42
C THR A 475 10.44 68.11 20.10
N THR A 476 9.77 69.00 20.86
CA THR A 476 9.98 70.45 20.78
C THR A 476 10.55 70.98 22.09
N HIS A 477 11.42 71.97 22.01
CA HIS A 477 12.01 72.62 23.18
C HIS A 477 12.03 74.13 22.96
N THR A 478 11.70 74.89 24.01
CA THR A 478 11.69 76.35 23.96
C THR A 478 12.74 76.93 24.90
N ALA A 479 13.36 78.03 24.47
CA ALA A 479 14.24 78.85 25.29
C ALA A 479 13.86 80.32 25.12
N THR A 480 14.07 81.14 26.14
CA THR A 480 13.64 82.54 26.14
C THR A 480 14.78 83.53 26.26
N VAL A 481 14.61 84.68 25.62
CA VAL A 481 15.50 85.84 25.75
C VAL A 481 14.66 87.06 26.13
N THR A 482 14.99 87.69 27.25
CA THR A 482 14.23 88.85 27.76
C THR A 482 14.93 90.17 27.47
N VAL A 483 14.19 91.17 27.00
CA VAL A 483 14.58 92.59 26.96
C VAL A 483 13.82 93.29 28.11
N PRO A 484 14.41 93.38 29.32
CA PRO A 484 13.67 93.81 30.50
C PRO A 484 13.36 95.30 30.50
N HIS A 485 12.34 95.69 31.27
CA HIS A 485 12.00 97.11 31.45
C HIS A 485 13.08 97.88 32.24
N ASN A 486 13.67 97.24 33.26
CA ASN A 486 14.65 97.77 34.20
C ASN A 486 15.68 96.70 34.60
N GLN A 487 16.88 97.10 35.05
CA GLN A 487 17.97 96.20 35.48
C GLN A 487 17.86 95.66 36.92
N SER A 488 16.73 95.83 37.61
CA SER A 488 16.62 95.43 39.01
C SER A 488 16.61 93.90 39.11
N LYS A 489 17.59 93.35 39.83
CA LYS A 489 17.69 91.91 40.17
C LYS A 489 16.47 91.41 40.94
#